data_AF-A0ABD0PXI5-F1
#
_entry.id   AF-A0ABD0PXI5-F1
#
_cell.length_a   1.000
_cell.length_b   1.000
_cell.length_c   1.000
_cell.angle_alpha   90.00
_cell.angle_beta   90.00
_cell.angle_gamma   90.00
#
_symmetry.space_group_name_H-M   'P 1'
#
loop_
_entity.id
_entity.type
_entity.pdbx_description
1 polymer ?
#
loop_
_entity_poly.entity_id
_entity_poly.type
_entity_poly.pdbx_seq_one_letter_code
_entity_poly.pdbx_strand_id
1 'polypeptide(L)'
;MFTYGGIVAQISANRLQAEGMGSFEQALHFQNQDFEALKQDCLEGGYLFEDPCFPAEPPSLGFKELAPYSSKTRGVEWMRPT
;
A
#
# COMPACT_ATOMS: atom_id res chain seq x y z
N MET A 1 4.13 6.62 6.25
CA MET A 1 3.97 7.83 5.41
C MET A 1 4.09 9.03 6.34
N PHE A 2 5.09 9.92 6.18
CA PHE A 2 5.20 11.09 7.06
C PHE A 2 3.98 11.99 6.82
N THR A 3 3.11 12.07 7.81
CA THR A 3 1.89 12.89 7.76
C THR A 3 2.26 14.35 7.53
N TYR A 4 1.67 14.96 6.49
CA TYR A 4 1.60 16.41 6.32
C TYR A 4 0.70 17.01 7.42
N GLY A 5 1.13 16.89 8.67
CA GLY A 5 0.57 17.56 9.83
C GLY A 5 1.54 18.63 10.29
N GLY A 6 1.03 19.72 10.86
CA GLY A 6 1.86 20.82 11.36
C GLY A 6 2.92 20.37 12.39
N ILE A 7 3.66 21.34 12.94
CA ILE A 7 4.87 21.12 13.76
C ILE A 7 4.74 20.00 14.81
N VAL A 8 3.58 19.84 15.44
CA VAL A 8 3.31 18.76 16.41
C VAL A 8 3.51 17.36 15.79
N ALA A 9 2.96 17.10 14.60
CA ALA A 9 3.07 15.82 13.91
C ALA A 9 4.52 15.52 13.50
N GLN A 10 5.27 16.57 13.15
CA GLN A 10 6.68 16.45 12.81
C GLN A 10 7.53 16.13 14.06
N ILE A 11 7.24 16.78 15.21
CA ILE A 11 7.92 16.47 16.47
C ILE A 11 7.61 15.03 16.91
N SER A 12 6.37 14.56 16.79
CA SER A 12 6.04 13.17 17.13
C SER A 12 6.73 12.17 16.21
N ALA A 13 6.76 12.44 14.90
CA ALA A 13 7.44 11.57 13.94
C ALA A 13 8.95 11.46 14.23
N ASN A 14 9.60 12.60 14.56
CA ASN A 14 11.02 12.61 14.92
C ASN A 14 11.31 11.79 16.19
N ARG A 15 10.42 11.85 17.19
CA ARG A 15 10.56 11.05 18.42
C ARG A 15 10.46 9.55 18.14
N LEU A 16 9.43 9.15 17.39
CA LEU A 16 9.25 7.75 16.99
C LEU A 16 10.45 7.25 16.18
N GLN A 17 10.98 8.06 15.27
CA GLN A 17 12.18 7.72 14.51
C GLN A 17 13.40 7.55 15.41
N ALA A 18 13.57 8.40 16.43
CA ALA A 18 14.64 8.27 17.42
C ALA A 18 14.51 6.99 18.28
N GLU A 19 13.29 6.50 18.47
CA GLU A 19 12.99 5.22 19.15
C GLU A 19 13.19 3.99 18.26
N GLY A 20 13.56 4.18 16.98
CA GLY A 20 13.86 3.09 16.05
C GLY A 20 12.81 2.86 14.96
N MET A 21 11.71 3.62 14.96
CA MET A 21 10.70 3.53 13.90
C MET A 21 11.29 3.89 12.53
N GLY A 22 11.04 3.06 11.53
CA GLY A 22 11.62 3.16 10.19
C GLY A 22 12.96 2.43 10.01
N SER A 23 13.47 1.78 11.06
CA SER A 23 14.57 0.82 10.95
C SER A 23 14.11 -0.48 10.26
N PHE A 24 15.07 -1.36 9.96
CA PHE A 24 14.77 -2.70 9.44
C PHE A 24 13.90 -3.53 10.41
N GLU A 25 14.14 -3.39 11.72
CA GLU A 25 13.44 -4.14 12.77
C GLU A 25 12.05 -3.58 13.08
N GLN A 26 11.86 -2.27 12.89
CA GLN A 26 10.60 -1.57 13.14
C GLN A 26 10.18 -0.76 11.91
N ALA A 27 9.97 -1.46 10.80
CA ALA A 27 9.55 -0.85 9.55
C ALA A 27 8.18 -0.15 9.70
N LEU A 28 8.03 0.98 8.99
CA LEU A 28 6.76 1.68 8.93
C LEU A 28 5.78 0.94 8.03
N HIS A 29 4.53 0.80 8.48
CA HIS A 29 3.45 0.36 7.61
C HIS A 29 3.18 1.40 6.53
N PHE A 30 3.41 1.03 5.27
CA PHE A 30 3.02 1.86 4.14
C PHE A 30 1.49 1.97 4.10
N GLN A 31 0.98 3.19 3.94
CA GLN A 31 -0.47 3.47 3.97
C GLN A 31 -1.20 2.92 5.21
N ASN A 32 -0.48 2.70 6.32
CA ASN A 32 -1.00 2.06 7.54
C ASN A 32 -1.57 0.65 7.30
N GLN A 33 -1.10 -0.06 6.28
CA GLN A 33 -1.47 -1.45 6.01
C GLN A 33 -0.60 -2.38 6.87
N ASP A 34 -1.24 -3.13 7.78
CA ASP A 34 -0.61 -4.14 8.61
C ASP A 34 -0.85 -5.53 7.99
N PHE A 35 0.22 -6.20 7.57
CA PHE A 35 0.14 -7.49 6.88
C PHE A 35 -0.53 -8.56 7.74
N GLU A 36 -0.17 -8.69 9.01
CA GLU A 36 -0.69 -9.77 9.85
C GLU A 36 -2.17 -9.56 10.16
N ALA A 37 -2.56 -8.31 10.43
CA ALA A 37 -3.97 -7.98 10.63
C ALA A 37 -4.81 -8.23 9.37
N LEU A 38 -4.33 -7.79 8.19
CA LEU A 38 -5.02 -8.01 6.92
C LEU A 38 -5.14 -9.49 6.55
N LYS A 39 -4.07 -10.26 6.78
CA LYS A 39 -4.06 -11.71 6.55
C LYS A 39 -5.05 -12.42 7.47
N GLN A 40 -5.07 -12.07 8.75
CA GLN A 40 -6.01 -12.66 9.71
C GLN A 40 -7.46 -12.39 9.30
N ASP A 41 -7.79 -11.14 8.95
CA ASP A 41 -9.11 -10.74 8.48
C ASP A 41 -9.57 -11.56 7.26
N CYS A 42 -8.70 -11.73 6.26
CA CYS A 42 -9.01 -12.53 5.07
C CYS A 42 -9.24 -14.01 5.40
N LEU A 43 -8.45 -14.58 6.31
CA LEU A 43 -8.57 -15.98 6.74
C LEU A 43 -9.87 -16.21 7.52
N GLU A 44 -10.22 -15.30 8.42
CA GLU A 44 -11.46 -15.36 9.20
C GLU A 44 -12.70 -15.15 8.30
N GLY A 45 -12.60 -14.23 7.34
CA GLY A 45 -13.66 -13.94 6.38
C GLY A 45 -13.78 -14.94 5.23
N GLY A 46 -12.79 -15.81 5.01
CA GLY A 46 -12.80 -16.81 3.94
C GLY A 46 -12.72 -16.24 2.53
N TYR A 47 -12.13 -15.05 2.36
CA TYR A 47 -11.92 -14.41 1.06
C TYR A 47 -10.44 -14.15 0.79
N LEU A 48 -10.12 -13.86 -0.48
CA LEU A 48 -8.78 -13.47 -0.89
C LEU A 48 -8.60 -11.97 -0.72
N PHE A 49 -7.40 -11.57 -0.30
CA PHE A 49 -7.05 -10.16 -0.18
C PHE A 49 -7.11 -9.45 -1.54
N GLU A 50 -7.77 -8.29 -1.57
CA GLU A 50 -7.74 -7.31 -2.64
C GLU A 50 -7.19 -6.00 -2.07
N ASP A 51 -6.16 -5.44 -2.70
CA ASP A 51 -5.45 -4.28 -2.14
C ASP A 51 -6.22 -2.98 -2.41
N PRO A 52 -6.73 -2.28 -1.38
CA PRO A 52 -7.43 -1.02 -1.55
C PRO A 52 -6.47 0.14 -1.90
N CYS A 53 -5.19 0.03 -1.56
CA CYS A 53 -4.18 1.05 -1.83
C CYS A 53 -3.52 0.87 -3.20
N PHE A 54 -3.64 -0.32 -3.80
CA PHE A 54 -3.14 -0.62 -5.14
C PHE A 54 -4.12 -1.55 -5.89
N PRO A 55 -5.27 -1.02 -6.33
CA PRO A 55 -6.34 -1.83 -6.90
C PRO A 55 -5.95 -2.46 -8.23
N ALA A 56 -6.60 -3.54 -8.61
CA ALA A 56 -6.42 -4.21 -9.91
C ALA A 56 -7.11 -3.44 -11.06
N GLU A 57 -6.74 -2.16 -11.22
CA GLU A 57 -7.38 -1.22 -12.14
C GLU A 57 -6.36 -0.55 -13.08
N PRO A 58 -6.79 0.02 -14.22
CA PRO A 58 -5.90 0.71 -15.15
C PRO A 58 -4.97 1.78 -14.53
N PRO A 59 -5.40 2.60 -13.54
CA PRO A 59 -4.50 3.57 -12.91
C PRO A 59 -3.28 2.94 -12.21
N SER A 60 -3.40 1.69 -11.76
CA SER A 60 -2.31 0.94 -11.12
C SER A 60 -1.26 0.46 -12.13
N LEU A 61 -1.63 0.32 -13.41
CA LEU A 61 -0.67 0.04 -14.49
C LEU A 61 0.16 1.28 -14.83
N GLY A 62 -0.45 2.46 -14.76
CA GLY A 62 0.25 3.73 -14.87
C GLY A 62 -0.54 4.81 -15.61
N PHE A 63 0.19 5.76 -16.18
CA PHE A 63 -0.34 6.94 -16.83
C PHE A 63 0.37 7.18 -18.17
N LYS A 64 -0.17 8.08 -19.00
CA LYS A 64 0.31 8.42 -20.35
C LYS A 64 0.45 7.19 -21.25
N GLU A 65 1.64 6.61 -21.35
CA GLU A 65 1.89 5.43 -22.20
C GLU A 65 1.17 4.17 -21.69
N LEU A 66 0.94 4.08 -20.38
CA LEU A 66 0.20 3.01 -19.71
C LEU A 66 -1.18 3.47 -19.25
N ALA A 67 -1.67 4.59 -19.78
CA ALA A 67 -3.01 5.08 -19.48
C ALA A 67 -4.09 4.06 -19.86
N PRO A 68 -5.32 4.20 -19.29
CA PRO A 68 -6.46 3.43 -19.73
C PRO A 68 -6.62 3.50 -21.25
N TYR A 69 -6.87 2.35 -21.89
CA TYR A 69 -7.08 2.20 -23.34
C TYR A 69 -5.86 2.47 -24.24
N SER A 70 -4.66 2.59 -23.68
CA SER A 70 -3.45 2.59 -24.51
C SER A 70 -3.26 1.23 -25.20
N SER A 71 -2.54 1.21 -26.32
CA SER A 71 -2.21 -0.04 -27.01
C SER A 71 -1.39 -1.00 -26.13
N LYS A 72 -0.67 -0.48 -25.14
CA LYS A 72 0.20 -1.25 -24.24
C LYS A 72 -0.56 -1.93 -23.10
N THR A 73 -1.69 -1.36 -22.66
CA THR A 73 -2.48 -1.88 -21.52
C THR A 73 -3.80 -2.51 -21.94
N ARG A 74 -4.20 -2.35 -23.21
CA ARG A 74 -5.39 -3.01 -23.75
C ARG A 74 -5.25 -4.53 -23.67
N GLY A 75 -6.24 -5.20 -23.09
CA GLY A 75 -6.30 -6.66 -22.99
C GLY A 75 -5.48 -7.25 -21.84
N VAL A 76 -4.97 -6.41 -20.93
CA VAL A 76 -4.38 -6.90 -19.68
C VAL A 76 -5.47 -7.42 -18.76
N GLU A 77 -5.28 -8.64 -18.27
CA GLU A 77 -6.12 -9.27 -17.26
C GLU A 77 -5.31 -9.47 -15.97
N TRP A 78 -5.93 -9.21 -14.83
CA TRP A 78 -5.32 -9.38 -13.52
C TRP A 78 -5.54 -10.81 -13.05
N MET A 79 -4.45 -11.57 -12.92
CA MET A 79 -4.48 -12.97 -12.54
C MET A 79 -3.67 -13.21 -11.28
N ARG A 80 -4.12 -14.16 -10.45
CA ARG A 80 -3.33 -14.68 -9.34
C ARG A 80 -2.49 -15.87 -9.84
N PRO A 81 -1.28 -16.11 -9.31
CA PRO A 81 -0.42 -17.22 -9.76
C PRO A 81 -0.96 -18.65 -9.52
N THR A 82 -1.98 -18.80 -8.67
CA THR A 82 -2.48 -20.08 -8.16
C THR A 82 -3.62 -20.65 -8.99
#